data_AF-A0A973SFI8-F1
#
_entry.id   AF-A0A973SFI8-F1
#
_cell.length_a   1.000
_cell.length_b   1.000
_cell.length_c   1.000
_cell.angle_alpha   90.00
_cell.angle_beta   90.00
_cell.angle_gamma   90.00
#
_symmetry.space_group_name_H-M   'P 1'
#
loop_
_entity.id
_entity.type
_entity.pdbx_description
1 polymer ?
#
loop_
_entity_poly.entity_id
_entity_poly.type
_entity_poly.pdbx_seq_one_letter_code
_entity_poly.pdbx_strand_id
1 'polypeptide(L)'
;MAGSSYWIETTAQTAYPALRGQVDADVAVVGGGIAGLCAAWEPARAGRRVVLLEADRIASATTGPSAELSHRWSAQDYTGTDKVAFVGRYPGGHEHLWVATGFAGWGMTNAVMAGHLPAARITGDGDPPWTELFDPGRMHPVVEAPKVVKTAMTAVKQLFGERVSPPELDSVDELAPGHGGIVKIDGDRC
;
A
#
# COMPACT_ATOMS: atom_id res chain seq x y z
N MET A 1 -18.06 -25.77 6.87
CA MET A 1 -17.62 -25.02 8.07
C MET A 1 -16.56 -24.07 7.57
N ALA A 2 -16.84 -22.76 7.50
CA ALA A 2 -15.83 -21.79 7.11
C ALA A 2 -14.67 -21.84 8.11
N GLY A 3 -13.43 -21.90 7.62
CA GLY A 3 -12.24 -21.89 8.46
C GLY A 3 -12.14 -20.61 9.29
N SER A 4 -11.39 -20.64 10.38
CA SER A 4 -11.03 -19.42 11.11
C SER A 4 -10.24 -18.48 10.21
N SER A 5 -10.41 -17.16 10.39
CA SER A 5 -9.63 -16.19 9.64
C SER A 5 -8.15 -16.27 10.00
N TYR A 6 -7.29 -15.97 9.02
CA TYR A 6 -5.84 -15.91 9.23
C TYR A 6 -5.46 -15.01 10.42
N TRP A 7 -6.19 -13.90 10.61
CA TRP A 7 -5.97 -12.97 11.71
C TRP A 7 -6.25 -13.59 13.08
N ILE A 8 -7.30 -14.41 13.20
CA ILE A 8 -7.62 -15.10 14.47
C ILE A 8 -6.65 -16.26 14.73
N GLU A 9 -6.22 -16.96 13.68
CA GLU A 9 -5.30 -18.09 13.80
C GLU A 9 -3.86 -17.67 14.16
N THR A 10 -3.39 -16.55 13.61
CA THR A 10 -2.00 -16.12 13.76
C THR A 10 -1.77 -15.07 14.85
N THR A 11 -2.83 -14.48 15.39
CA THR A 11 -2.72 -13.54 16.50
C THR A 11 -2.76 -14.28 17.83
N ALA A 12 -1.76 -14.04 18.69
CA ALA A 12 -1.76 -14.57 20.03
C ALA A 12 -3.04 -14.16 20.77
N GLN A 13 -3.68 -15.12 21.45
CA GLN A 13 -4.84 -14.81 22.27
C GLN A 13 -4.43 -13.90 23.43
N THR A 14 -5.18 -12.82 23.61
CA THR A 14 -4.96 -11.89 24.71
C THR A 14 -5.94 -12.21 25.85
N ALA A 15 -5.42 -12.22 27.08
CA ALA A 15 -6.18 -12.50 28.29
C ALA A 15 -6.12 -11.29 29.23
N TYR A 16 -6.57 -10.13 28.73
CA TYR A 16 -6.61 -8.92 29.54
C TYR A 16 -7.67 -9.05 30.64
N PRO A 17 -7.39 -8.57 31.87
CA PRO A 17 -8.35 -8.64 32.94
C PRO A 17 -9.54 -7.72 32.66
N ALA A 18 -10.74 -8.16 33.05
CA ALA A 18 -11.89 -7.27 33.08
C ALA A 18 -11.62 -6.08 33.99
N LEU A 19 -11.96 -4.87 33.53
CA LEU A 19 -11.86 -3.68 34.35
C LEU A 19 -12.82 -3.78 35.53
N ARG A 20 -12.27 -3.68 36.75
CA ARG A 20 -13.05 -3.62 37.99
C ARG A 20 -12.85 -2.25 38.64
N GLY A 21 -13.95 -1.56 38.94
CA GLY A 21 -13.90 -0.23 39.54
C GLY A 21 -13.53 0.87 38.56
N GLN A 22 -12.90 1.92 39.05
CA GLN A 22 -12.55 3.12 38.28
C GLN A 22 -11.04 3.16 38.03
N VAL A 23 -10.67 3.63 36.84
CA VAL A 23 -9.27 3.86 36.43
C VAL A 23 -9.16 5.26 35.83
N ASP A 24 -8.08 5.95 36.16
CA ASP A 24 -7.74 7.23 35.54
C ASP A 24 -6.91 7.02 34.28
N ALA A 25 -7.32 7.65 33.20
CA ALA A 25 -6.63 7.64 31.93
C ALA A 25 -6.62 9.04 31.31
N ASP A 26 -5.65 9.30 30.45
CA ASP A 26 -5.62 10.53 29.66
C ASP A 26 -6.58 10.39 28.46
N VAL A 27 -6.75 9.16 27.96
CA VAL A 27 -7.69 8.80 26.87
C VAL A 27 -8.35 7.46 27.18
N ALA A 28 -9.67 7.39 27.03
CA ALA A 28 -10.43 6.14 27.04
C ALA A 28 -11.00 5.86 25.64
N VAL A 29 -10.79 4.64 25.14
CA VAL A 29 -11.31 4.16 23.85
C VAL A 29 -12.23 2.98 24.10
N VAL A 30 -13.42 3.00 23.52
CA VAL A 30 -14.41 1.92 23.63
C VAL A 30 -14.57 1.25 22.28
N GLY A 31 -14.41 -0.08 22.26
CA GLY A 31 -14.38 -0.94 21.08
C GLY A 31 -12.96 -1.41 20.77
N GLY A 32 -12.69 -2.69 20.94
CA GLY A 32 -11.43 -3.38 20.67
C GLY A 32 -11.28 -3.89 19.23
N GLY A 33 -12.08 -3.38 18.28
CA GLY A 33 -11.92 -3.65 16.86
C GLY A 33 -10.80 -2.82 16.21
N ILE A 34 -10.60 -2.97 14.90
CA ILE A 34 -9.52 -2.29 14.15
C ILE A 34 -9.54 -0.78 14.32
N ALA A 35 -10.73 -0.16 14.27
CA ALA A 35 -10.88 1.28 14.43
C ALA A 35 -10.46 1.76 15.83
N GLY A 36 -10.89 1.07 16.89
CA GLY A 36 -10.53 1.44 18.27
C GLY A 36 -9.07 1.16 18.59
N LEU A 37 -8.48 0.10 18.05
CA LEU A 37 -7.03 -0.14 18.13
C LEU A 37 -6.23 0.97 17.45
N CYS A 38 -6.63 1.40 16.25
CA CYS A 38 -6.00 2.53 15.57
C CYS A 38 -6.17 3.84 16.36
N ALA A 39 -7.34 4.09 16.92
CA ALA A 39 -7.61 5.27 17.74
C ALA A 39 -6.83 5.28 19.06
N ALA A 40 -6.60 4.11 19.67
CA ALA A 40 -5.82 3.96 20.89
C ALA A 40 -4.30 4.06 20.62
N TRP A 41 -3.85 3.61 19.45
CA TRP A 41 -2.42 3.51 19.10
C TRP A 41 -1.71 4.86 19.07
N GLU A 42 -2.28 5.85 18.39
CA GLU A 42 -1.64 7.17 18.24
C GLU A 42 -1.37 7.89 19.59
N PRO A 43 -2.35 8.04 20.50
CA PRO A 43 -2.09 8.64 21.81
C PRO A 43 -1.16 7.78 22.67
N ALA A 44 -1.24 6.45 22.59
CA ALA A 44 -0.31 5.57 23.31
C ALA A 44 1.13 5.75 22.81
N ARG A 45 1.34 5.85 21.49
CA ARG A 45 2.65 6.12 20.88
C ARG A 45 3.20 7.49 21.28
N ALA A 46 2.33 8.45 21.53
CA ALA A 46 2.68 9.77 22.06
C ALA A 46 2.92 9.77 23.60
N GLY A 47 2.92 8.61 24.25
CA GLY A 47 3.20 8.47 25.68
C GLY A 47 2.01 8.79 26.60
N ARG A 48 0.79 8.85 26.08
CA ARG A 48 -0.42 9.05 26.90
C ARG A 48 -0.86 7.76 27.58
N ARG A 49 -1.45 7.87 28.77
CA ARG A 49 -2.10 6.75 29.45
C ARG A 49 -3.44 6.47 28.76
N VAL A 50 -3.49 5.42 27.96
CA VAL A 50 -4.68 5.02 27.21
C VAL A 50 -5.31 3.78 27.84
N VAL A 51 -6.62 3.81 28.04
CA VAL A 51 -7.43 2.65 28.41
C VAL A 51 -8.31 2.26 27.22
N LEU A 52 -8.14 1.05 26.70
CA LEU A 52 -8.98 0.47 25.65
C LEU A 52 -9.92 -0.56 26.29
N LEU A 53 -11.22 -0.40 26.06
CA LEU A 53 -12.27 -1.27 26.59
C LEU A 53 -12.97 -1.99 25.45
N GLU A 54 -13.17 -3.29 25.61
CA GLU A 54 -13.98 -4.13 24.73
C GLU A 54 -14.94 -4.93 25.61
N ALA A 55 -16.18 -5.10 25.15
CA ALA A 55 -17.21 -5.82 25.88
C ALA A 55 -16.99 -7.34 25.85
N ASP A 56 -16.40 -7.85 24.76
CA ASP A 56 -15.99 -9.24 24.61
C ASP A 56 -14.46 -9.36 24.60
N ARG A 57 -13.87 -9.61 23.43
CA ARG A 57 -12.44 -9.79 23.26
C ARG A 57 -11.91 -8.85 22.19
N ILE A 58 -10.74 -8.27 22.46
CA ILE A 58 -10.05 -7.43 21.48
C ILE A 58 -9.88 -8.23 20.17
N ALA A 59 -10.19 -7.56 19.05
CA ALA A 59 -10.15 -8.09 17.68
C ALA A 59 -11.06 -9.30 17.38
N SER A 60 -12.06 -9.62 18.21
CA SER A 60 -13.00 -10.73 17.96
C SER A 60 -14.28 -10.35 17.18
N ALA A 61 -14.64 -9.07 17.16
CA ALA A 61 -15.82 -8.58 16.43
C ALA A 61 -15.63 -8.63 14.91
N THR A 62 -16.64 -8.26 14.12
CA THR A 62 -16.79 -8.40 12.66
C THR A 62 -15.50 -8.64 11.86
N THR A 63 -14.55 -7.70 11.85
CA THR A 63 -13.32 -7.76 11.02
C THR A 63 -12.44 -8.97 11.31
N GLY A 64 -12.41 -9.48 12.54
CA GLY A 64 -11.62 -10.65 12.92
C GLY A 64 -12.11 -11.90 12.21
N PRO A 65 -13.24 -12.50 12.63
CA PRO A 65 -13.81 -13.72 12.05
C PRO A 65 -14.21 -13.62 10.58
N SER A 66 -14.56 -12.45 10.03
CA SER A 66 -15.07 -12.37 8.65
C SER A 66 -13.98 -12.39 7.57
N ALA A 67 -12.71 -12.32 7.94
CA ALA A 67 -11.60 -12.22 7.01
C ALA A 67 -11.06 -13.60 6.60
N GLU A 68 -11.82 -14.33 5.80
CA GLU A 68 -11.31 -15.54 5.14
C GLU A 68 -10.35 -15.14 4.02
N LEU A 69 -9.15 -15.72 4.02
CA LEU A 69 -8.18 -15.50 2.97
C LEU A 69 -8.52 -16.38 1.77
N SER A 70 -9.27 -15.84 0.81
CA SER A 70 -9.59 -16.56 -0.42
C SER A 70 -8.48 -16.47 -1.48
N HIS A 71 -7.81 -15.32 -1.56
CA HIS A 71 -6.80 -15.03 -2.58
C HIS A 71 -5.70 -14.13 -2.02
N ARG A 72 -4.51 -14.18 -2.64
CA ARG A 72 -3.41 -13.24 -2.42
C ARG A 72 -2.95 -12.71 -3.76
N TRP A 73 -2.63 -11.42 -3.80
CA TRP A 73 -1.96 -10.82 -4.95
C TRP A 73 -0.92 -9.83 -4.46
N SER A 74 -0.02 -9.46 -5.37
CA SER A 74 0.93 -8.37 -5.19
C SER A 74 0.75 -7.39 -6.33
N ALA A 75 0.98 -6.12 -6.06
CA ALA A 75 1.00 -5.05 -7.06
C ALA A 75 2.31 -4.27 -6.93
N GLN A 76 2.76 -3.69 -8.04
CA GLN A 76 3.89 -2.78 -8.03
C GLN A 76 3.36 -1.35 -8.00
N ASP A 77 3.68 -0.63 -6.93
CA ASP A 77 3.28 0.75 -6.76
C ASP A 77 4.48 1.69 -6.86
N TYR A 78 4.47 2.53 -7.89
CA TYR A 78 5.43 3.62 -8.00
C TYR A 78 4.98 4.77 -7.09
N THR A 79 5.92 5.32 -6.33
CA THR A 79 5.69 6.45 -5.43
C THR A 79 6.54 7.63 -5.89
N GLY A 80 5.95 8.82 -5.93
CA GLY A 80 6.71 10.05 -6.13
C GLY A 80 7.77 10.24 -5.05
N THR A 81 8.88 10.87 -5.39
CA THR A 81 10.02 11.08 -4.50
C THR A 81 9.72 11.96 -3.28
N ASP A 82 8.68 12.78 -3.39
CA ASP A 82 8.07 13.62 -2.36
C ASP A 82 6.73 13.06 -1.85
N LYS A 83 6.36 11.84 -2.26
CA LYS A 83 5.08 11.16 -1.99
C LYS A 83 3.85 11.79 -2.67
N VAL A 84 4.04 12.75 -3.57
CA VAL A 84 2.99 13.32 -4.40
C VAL A 84 3.09 12.71 -5.81
N ALA A 85 1.97 12.48 -6.47
CA ALA A 85 1.99 11.95 -7.84
C ALA A 85 2.54 12.99 -8.84
N PHE A 86 3.05 12.54 -9.98
CA PHE A 86 3.43 13.41 -11.09
C PHE A 86 2.34 13.33 -12.16
N VAL A 87 1.64 14.45 -12.40
CA VAL A 87 0.61 14.60 -13.43
C VAL A 87 0.88 15.90 -14.18
N GLY A 88 1.20 15.80 -15.47
CA GLY A 88 1.46 16.99 -16.29
C GLY A 88 2.26 16.69 -17.55
N ARG A 89 2.82 17.73 -18.17
CA ARG A 89 3.69 17.57 -19.35
C ARG A 89 5.01 16.92 -18.94
N TYR A 90 5.54 16.07 -19.81
CA TYR A 90 6.85 15.49 -19.60
C TYR A 90 7.94 16.59 -19.68
N PRO A 91 8.83 16.71 -18.68
CA PRO A 91 9.90 17.69 -18.71
C PRO A 91 10.83 17.50 -19.92
N GLY A 92 11.43 18.59 -20.43
CA GLY A 92 12.39 18.50 -21.55
C GLY A 92 11.86 18.96 -22.92
N GLY A 93 10.78 19.75 -22.95
CA GLY A 93 10.34 20.45 -24.16
C GLY A 93 9.46 19.65 -25.12
N HIS A 94 8.96 18.48 -24.69
CA HIS A 94 8.03 17.69 -25.49
C HIS A 94 6.59 18.22 -25.35
N GLU A 95 6.05 18.82 -26.42
CA GLU A 95 4.74 19.50 -26.36
C GLU A 95 3.55 18.55 -26.24
N HIS A 96 3.69 17.32 -26.74
CA HIS A 96 2.61 16.34 -26.85
C HIS A 96 2.79 15.12 -25.94
N LEU A 97 3.79 15.14 -25.05
CA LEU A 97 4.06 14.04 -24.13
C LEU A 97 3.59 14.41 -22.72
N TRP A 98 2.74 13.56 -22.16
CA TRP A 98 2.14 13.72 -20.84
C TRP A 98 2.50 12.53 -19.95
N VAL A 99 2.61 12.78 -18.64
CA VAL A 99 2.87 11.76 -17.64
C VAL A 99 1.84 11.83 -16.52
N ALA A 100 1.42 10.66 -16.05
CA ALA A 100 0.58 10.46 -14.86
C ALA A 100 1.12 9.23 -14.12
N THR A 101 1.93 9.42 -13.08
CA THR A 101 2.60 8.32 -12.37
C THR A 101 2.86 8.66 -10.89
N GLY A 102 3.34 7.68 -10.10
CA GLY A 102 3.75 7.91 -8.73
C GLY A 102 2.60 7.92 -7.71
N PHE A 103 1.46 7.30 -8.03
CA PHE A 103 0.23 7.32 -7.22
C PHE A 103 0.26 6.47 -5.95
N ALA A 104 1.32 5.69 -5.71
CA ALA A 104 1.50 4.90 -4.48
C ALA A 104 0.28 4.01 -4.11
N GLY A 105 -0.29 3.30 -5.09
CA GLY A 105 -1.48 2.46 -4.89
C GLY A 105 -2.83 3.18 -5.00
N TRP A 106 -2.84 4.52 -5.03
CA TRP A 106 -4.07 5.33 -5.05
C TRP A 106 -4.49 5.77 -6.46
N GLY A 107 -4.08 5.05 -7.50
CA GLY A 107 -4.34 5.41 -8.89
C GLY A 107 -5.83 5.54 -9.22
N MET A 108 -6.66 4.60 -8.75
CA MET A 108 -8.11 4.61 -9.01
C MET A 108 -8.80 5.83 -8.40
N THR A 109 -8.46 6.20 -7.16
CA THR A 109 -9.01 7.37 -6.49
C THR A 109 -8.62 8.68 -7.18
N ASN A 110 -7.43 8.71 -7.80
CA ASN A 110 -6.87 9.91 -8.44
C ASN A 110 -7.05 9.97 -9.96
N ALA A 111 -7.66 8.95 -10.59
CA ALA A 111 -7.73 8.82 -12.05
C ALA A 111 -8.44 10.01 -12.73
N VAL A 112 -9.55 10.47 -12.14
CA VAL A 112 -10.31 11.62 -12.67
C VAL A 112 -9.47 12.90 -12.59
N MET A 113 -8.81 13.14 -11.46
CA MET A 113 -7.91 14.29 -11.31
C MET A 113 -6.77 14.23 -12.34
N ALA A 114 -6.14 13.07 -12.48
CA ALA A 114 -5.02 12.87 -13.38
C ALA A 114 -5.39 13.09 -14.85
N GLY A 115 -6.60 12.68 -15.26
CA GLY A 115 -7.12 12.91 -16.61
C GLY A 115 -7.61 14.34 -16.84
N HIS A 116 -8.04 15.05 -15.81
CA HIS A 116 -8.63 16.39 -15.95
C HIS A 116 -7.61 17.43 -16.42
N LEU A 117 -6.37 17.41 -15.90
CA LEU A 117 -5.31 18.34 -16.30
C LEU A 117 -4.97 18.26 -17.81
N PRO A 118 -4.59 17.11 -18.38
CA PRO A 118 -4.29 17.02 -19.80
C PRO A 118 -5.52 17.34 -20.65
N ALA A 119 -6.71 16.90 -20.24
CA ALA A 119 -7.95 17.23 -20.96
C ALA A 119 -8.17 18.74 -21.05
N ALA A 120 -8.15 19.45 -19.92
CA ALA A 120 -8.37 20.89 -19.86
C ALA A 120 -7.35 21.69 -20.70
N ARG A 121 -6.07 21.28 -20.67
CA ARG A 121 -5.03 21.91 -21.51
C ARG A 121 -5.18 21.59 -23.00
N ILE A 122 -5.69 20.41 -23.37
CA ILE A 122 -5.92 20.02 -24.77
C ILE A 122 -7.14 20.75 -25.34
N THR A 123 -8.21 20.90 -24.55
CA THR A 123 -9.45 21.57 -24.96
C THR A 123 -9.36 23.09 -24.88
N GLY A 124 -8.38 23.64 -24.17
CA GLY A 124 -8.20 25.08 -23.99
C GLY A 124 -8.99 25.66 -22.82
N ASP A 125 -9.46 24.81 -21.90
CA ASP A 125 -10.24 25.20 -20.72
C ASP A 125 -9.38 25.82 -19.59
N GLY A 126 -8.06 25.86 -19.77
CA GLY A 126 -7.10 26.41 -18.81
C GLY A 126 -6.66 25.39 -17.77
N ASP A 127 -5.81 25.84 -16.83
CA ASP A 127 -5.20 24.98 -15.81
C ASP A 127 -6.06 24.95 -14.55
N PRO A 128 -6.47 23.77 -14.08
CA PRO A 128 -7.18 23.72 -12.80
C PRO A 128 -6.23 23.98 -11.60
N PRO A 129 -6.77 24.26 -10.40
CA PRO A 129 -6.04 24.99 -9.35
C PRO A 129 -4.92 24.20 -8.66
N TRP A 130 -4.92 22.88 -8.77
CA TRP A 130 -3.93 21.96 -8.21
C TRP A 130 -2.74 21.64 -9.13
N THR A 131 -2.54 22.38 -10.24
CA THR A 131 -1.66 21.93 -11.33
C THR A 131 -0.21 21.90 -10.89
N GLU A 132 0.22 22.95 -10.21
CA GLU A 132 1.59 23.10 -9.72
C GLU A 132 1.97 22.00 -8.72
N LEU A 133 1.01 21.54 -7.91
CA LEU A 133 1.25 20.49 -6.91
C LEU A 133 1.65 19.17 -7.57
N PHE A 134 1.06 18.84 -8.72
CA PHE A 134 1.31 17.60 -9.44
C PHE A 134 2.33 17.74 -10.57
N ASP A 135 2.86 18.95 -10.81
CA ASP A 135 3.76 19.22 -11.91
C ASP A 135 5.00 18.30 -11.88
N PRO A 136 5.28 17.51 -12.93
CA PRO A 136 6.51 16.74 -13.09
C PRO A 136 7.79 17.60 -13.01
N GLY A 137 7.70 18.88 -13.37
CA GLY A 137 8.78 19.86 -13.29
C GLY A 137 9.18 20.24 -11.86
N ARG A 138 8.39 19.88 -10.84
CA ARG A 138 8.75 20.14 -9.43
C ARG A 138 9.88 19.26 -8.91
N MET A 139 10.30 18.23 -9.68
CA MET A 139 11.46 17.42 -9.33
C MET A 139 12.71 18.30 -9.23
N HIS A 140 13.37 18.30 -8.06
CA HIS A 140 14.62 19.01 -7.84
C HIS A 140 15.82 18.10 -8.13
N PRO A 141 16.45 18.17 -9.30
CA PRO A 141 17.39 17.15 -9.76
C PRO A 141 18.60 16.98 -8.83
N VAL A 142 19.05 18.07 -8.19
CA VAL A 142 20.18 18.08 -7.25
C VAL A 142 19.85 17.37 -5.93
N VAL A 143 18.61 17.44 -5.47
CA VAL A 143 18.13 16.80 -4.23
C VAL A 143 17.75 15.33 -4.48
N GLU A 144 17.31 15.05 -5.70
CA GLU A 144 16.71 13.78 -6.10
C GLU A 144 17.73 12.81 -6.67
N ALA A 145 18.82 13.30 -7.28
CA ALA A 145 19.86 12.47 -7.88
C ALA A 145 20.48 11.43 -6.93
N PRO A 146 20.82 11.74 -5.66
CA PRO A 146 21.31 10.73 -4.72
C PRO A 146 20.28 9.64 -4.43
N LYS A 147 18.99 10.00 -4.35
CA LYS A 147 17.90 9.04 -4.12
C LYS A 147 17.70 8.14 -5.33
N VAL A 148 17.67 8.70 -6.54
CA VAL A 148 17.55 7.95 -7.79
C VAL A 148 18.73 6.98 -7.96
N VAL A 149 19.96 7.43 -7.72
CA VAL A 149 21.17 6.60 -7.77
C VAL A 149 21.11 5.47 -6.73
N LYS A 150 20.66 5.76 -5.51
CA LYS A 150 20.46 4.73 -4.48
C LYS A 150 19.41 3.70 -4.88
N THR A 151 18.28 4.14 -5.45
CA THR A 151 17.22 3.26 -5.95
C THR A 151 17.72 2.38 -7.10
N ALA A 152 18.44 2.96 -8.06
CA ALA A 152 19.05 2.22 -9.17
C ALA A 152 20.07 1.18 -8.68
N MET A 153 20.96 1.55 -7.76
CA MET A 153 21.90 0.60 -7.14
C MET A 153 21.19 -0.52 -6.37
N THR A 154 20.11 -0.21 -5.67
CA THR A 154 19.32 -1.20 -4.95
C THR A 154 18.64 -2.15 -5.92
N ALA A 155 18.05 -1.65 -7.01
CA ALA A 155 17.46 -2.46 -8.06
C ALA A 155 18.49 -3.41 -8.69
N VAL A 156 19.69 -2.91 -9.02
CA VAL A 156 20.80 -3.74 -9.53
C VAL A 156 21.20 -4.82 -8.51
N LYS A 157 21.39 -4.47 -7.23
CA LYS A 157 21.70 -5.45 -6.18
C LYS A 157 20.63 -6.52 -6.04
N GLN A 158 19.35 -6.14 -6.09
CA GLN A 158 18.23 -7.08 -6.02
C GLN A 158 18.17 -7.99 -7.27
N LEU A 159 18.52 -7.46 -8.45
CA LEU A 159 18.64 -8.25 -9.67
C LEU A 159 19.78 -9.28 -9.61
N PHE A 160 20.91 -8.95 -8.97
CA PHE A 160 22.05 -9.86 -8.85
C PHE A 160 22.01 -10.78 -7.62
N GLY A 161 21.28 -10.39 -6.55
CA GLY A 161 21.26 -11.09 -5.27
C GLY A 161 20.12 -12.09 -5.08
N GLU A 162 18.96 -11.86 -5.72
CA GLU A 162 17.77 -12.69 -5.50
C GLU A 162 17.19 -13.30 -6.78
N ARG A 163 17.68 -12.91 -7.97
CA ARG A 163 17.14 -13.39 -9.24
C ARG A 163 17.90 -14.63 -9.75
N VAL A 164 17.91 -15.68 -8.92
CA VAL A 164 17.85 -17.03 -9.50
C VAL A 164 16.49 -17.06 -10.20
N SER A 165 16.47 -17.04 -11.53
CA SER A 165 15.22 -17.20 -12.27
C SER A 165 14.44 -18.37 -11.65
N PRO A 166 13.15 -18.21 -11.30
CA PRO A 166 12.37 -19.37 -10.89
C PRO A 166 12.54 -20.44 -11.97
N PRO A 167 12.81 -21.70 -11.60
CA PRO A 167 13.00 -22.76 -12.58
C PRO A 167 11.82 -22.73 -13.54
N GLU A 168 12.10 -22.74 -14.86
CA GLU A 168 11.04 -23.01 -15.83
C GLU A 168 10.54 -24.43 -15.54
N LEU A 169 9.26 -24.54 -15.21
CA LEU A 169 8.61 -25.82 -14.98
C LEU A 169 8.01 -26.31 -16.30
N ASP A 170 8.07 -27.61 -16.55
CA ASP A 170 7.51 -28.21 -17.75
C ASP A 170 5.99 -28.36 -17.65
N SER A 171 5.42 -28.33 -16.44
CA SER A 171 3.99 -28.44 -16.20
C SER A 171 3.51 -27.70 -14.95
N VAL A 172 2.21 -27.38 -14.93
CA VAL A 172 1.54 -26.76 -13.76
C VAL A 172 1.52 -27.72 -12.55
N ASP A 173 1.57 -29.04 -12.79
CA ASP A 173 1.51 -30.07 -11.75
C ASP A 173 2.77 -30.08 -10.85
N GLU A 174 3.85 -29.45 -11.29
CA GLU A 174 5.09 -29.30 -10.51
C GLU A 174 5.03 -28.14 -9.50
N LEU A 175 3.98 -27.32 -9.52
CA LEU A 175 3.80 -26.22 -8.58
C LEU A 175 3.30 -26.75 -7.22
N ALA A 176 4.17 -26.66 -6.21
CA ALA A 176 3.77 -26.90 -4.84
C ALA A 176 2.67 -25.92 -4.39
N PRO A 177 1.70 -26.35 -3.57
CA PRO A 177 0.66 -25.46 -3.05
C PRO A 177 1.25 -24.18 -2.42
N GLY A 178 0.73 -23.02 -2.82
CA GLY A 178 1.19 -21.71 -2.34
C GLY A 178 2.42 -21.14 -3.03
N HIS A 179 2.97 -21.80 -4.06
CA HIS A 179 4.10 -21.31 -4.85
C HIS A 179 3.66 -20.88 -6.25
N GLY A 180 4.47 -20.05 -6.91
CA GLY A 180 4.31 -19.67 -8.31
C GLY A 180 5.59 -19.94 -9.10
N GLY A 181 5.46 -20.16 -10.39
CA GLY A 181 6.57 -20.47 -11.30
C GLY A 181 6.18 -20.13 -12.73
N ILE A 182 7.17 -20.02 -13.61
CA ILE A 182 6.95 -19.81 -15.05
C ILE A 182 6.80 -21.19 -15.68
N VAL A 183 5.67 -21.46 -16.33
CA VAL A 183 5.39 -22.77 -16.96
C VAL A 183 5.45 -22.61 -18.47
N LYS A 184 5.93 -23.64 -19.18
CA LYS A 184 5.78 -23.72 -20.64
C LYS A 184 4.57 -24.57 -21.00
N ILE A 185 3.55 -23.97 -21.60
CA ILE A 185 2.38 -24.68 -22.13
C ILE A 185 2.44 -24.56 -23.66
N ASP A 186 2.45 -25.69 -24.35
CA ASP A 186 2.51 -25.76 -25.82
C ASP A 186 3.70 -24.99 -26.45
N GLY A 187 4.80 -24.85 -25.69
CA GLY A 187 6.01 -24.14 -26.13
C GLY A 187 6.04 -22.64 -25.81
N ASP A 188 4.93 -22.07 -25.32
CA ASP A 188 4.82 -20.68 -24.92
C ASP A 188 4.95 -20.52 -23.40
N ARG A 189 5.54 -19.40 -22.97
CA ARG A 189 5.70 -19.07 -21.54
C ARG A 189 4.38 -18.53 -21.00
N CYS A 190 3.88 -19.12 -19.93
CA CYS A 190 2.65 -18.75 -19.22
C CYS A 190 2.95 -18.38 -17.76
#